data_AF-A0A9W6EEU2-F1
#
_entry.id   AF-A0A9W6EEU2-F1
#
_cell.length_a   1.000
_cell.length_b   1.000
_cell.length_c   1.000
_cell.angle_alpha   90.00
_cell.angle_beta   90.00
_cell.angle_gamma   90.00
#
_symmetry.space_group_name_H-M   'P 1'
#
loop_
_entity.id
_entity.type
_entity.pdbx_description
1 polymer ?
#
loop_
_entity_poly.entity_id
_entity_poly.type
_entity_poly.pdbx_seq_one_letter_code
_entity_poly.pdbx_strand_id
1 'polypeptide(L)'
;MATEKKDIEDVPQQPEYVHDDVFGEISEHGPNFRNVGFIGTVILMMKTQIGLGVLAIPSALEVLGMVPGIICLFVIYCIATWSAYVIGIFKNNHRDVYSIDDAGGLMFGPLGRWTLSAAFCLYYVFTSGSAILGLSIGLNAVSTHATCTAVFTAVAAIAGLCFCSIRTLGRITAVAWVGLPCILTAVIIVTVGVGIEDRPADAPKTDGPWVSDWVAVGNPSFADGIAAVSNLLFSFTGIPAFFSIVSEMRDPHQYTKAVVVSQTGVFAVYAIIGGVVYYYCGTYVSSPALGSAGGVVKIISYAFALPGLLATLTIVAHIPAKFIFVNILRGSRHLTSNSPTHWITWLS
;
A
#
# COMPACT_ATOMS: atom_id res chain seq x y z
N MET A 1 -45.78 60.21 12.90
CA MET A 1 -46.42 58.89 13.09
C MET A 1 -45.36 57.85 12.79
N ALA A 2 -44.69 57.38 13.84
CA ALA A 2 -43.63 56.38 13.76
C ALA A 2 -44.26 54.99 13.61
N THR A 3 -43.75 54.17 12.71
CA THR A 3 -44.12 52.75 12.59
C THR A 3 -42.85 51.91 12.63
N GLU A 4 -42.57 51.48 13.87
CA GLU A 4 -41.96 50.22 14.31
C GLU A 4 -41.37 49.30 13.22
N LYS A 5 -40.03 49.20 13.19
CA LYS A 5 -39.33 48.04 12.64
C LYS A 5 -39.51 46.89 13.63
N LYS A 6 -40.19 45.83 13.19
CA LYS A 6 -40.28 44.58 13.93
C LYS A 6 -39.04 43.75 13.61
N ASP A 7 -38.17 43.58 14.59
CA ASP A 7 -37.00 42.72 14.52
C ASP A 7 -37.42 41.29 14.15
N ILE A 8 -36.96 40.82 12.99
CA ILE A 8 -37.02 39.41 12.64
C ILE A 8 -35.88 38.77 13.42
N GLU A 9 -36.21 38.04 14.48
CA GLU A 9 -35.27 37.20 15.22
C GLU A 9 -34.50 36.33 14.22
N ASP A 10 -33.17 36.50 14.20
CA ASP A 10 -32.23 35.55 13.62
C ASP A 10 -32.45 34.19 14.32
N VAL A 11 -33.16 33.29 13.65
CA VAL A 11 -33.15 31.87 14.00
C VAL A 11 -31.70 31.42 13.86
N PRO A 12 -31.02 30.97 14.93
CA PRO A 12 -29.67 30.45 14.79
C PRO A 12 -29.74 29.27 13.82
N GLN A 13 -29.10 29.40 12.66
CA GLN A 13 -28.90 28.27 11.76
C GLN A 13 -28.19 27.19 12.58
N GLN A 14 -28.87 26.07 12.84
CA GLN A 14 -28.24 24.93 13.47
C GLN A 14 -27.04 24.52 12.59
N PRO A 15 -25.86 24.25 13.16
CA PRO A 15 -24.73 23.80 12.37
C PRO A 15 -25.15 22.55 11.61
N GLU A 16 -24.97 22.56 10.30
CA GLU A 16 -25.36 21.47 9.39
C GLU A 16 -24.52 20.23 9.73
N TYR A 17 -25.05 19.35 10.58
CA TYR A 17 -24.43 18.07 10.90
C TYR A 17 -24.47 17.19 9.63
N VAL A 18 -23.35 17.11 8.91
CA VAL A 18 -23.22 16.19 7.77
C VAL A 18 -23.19 14.76 8.33
N HIS A 19 -24.32 14.05 8.22
CA HIS A 19 -24.43 12.65 8.56
C HIS A 19 -23.75 11.79 7.48
N ASP A 20 -22.76 11.00 7.88
CA ASP A 20 -22.05 10.06 7.01
C ASP A 20 -22.53 8.62 7.23
N ASP A 21 -22.79 7.90 6.15
CA ASP A 21 -23.33 6.53 6.19
C ASP A 21 -22.39 5.53 6.89
N VAL A 22 -21.09 5.83 6.96
CA VAL A 22 -20.06 5.00 7.61
C VAL A 22 -19.68 5.55 8.98
N PHE A 23 -19.47 6.86 9.08
CA PHE A 23 -18.89 7.51 10.25
C PHE A 23 -19.92 8.17 11.18
N GLY A 24 -21.19 8.27 10.78
CA GLY A 24 -22.25 8.93 11.54
C GLY A 24 -22.09 10.45 11.58
N GLU A 25 -22.42 11.08 12.71
CA GLU A 25 -22.29 12.53 12.87
C GLU A 25 -20.82 12.98 12.89
N ILE A 26 -20.43 13.76 11.88
CA ILE A 26 -19.11 14.40 11.80
C ILE A 26 -19.14 15.70 12.62
N SER A 27 -18.50 15.72 13.79
CA SER A 27 -18.35 16.95 14.58
C SER A 27 -17.17 17.81 14.10
N GLU A 28 -17.28 19.14 14.18
CA GLU A 28 -16.18 20.08 13.83
C GLU A 28 -14.91 19.89 14.68
N HIS A 29 -15.03 19.34 15.90
CA HIS A 29 -13.91 19.10 16.81
C HIS A 29 -13.36 17.66 16.75
N GLY A 30 -13.96 16.81 15.90
CA GLY A 30 -13.57 15.42 15.69
C GLY A 30 -12.63 15.24 14.49
N PRO A 31 -12.05 14.03 14.32
CA PRO A 31 -11.28 13.72 13.12
C PRO A 31 -12.16 13.76 11.85
N ASN A 32 -11.79 14.57 10.86
CA ASN A 32 -12.44 14.56 9.55
C ASN A 32 -11.94 13.36 8.72
N PHE A 33 -12.79 12.35 8.59
CA PHE A 33 -12.49 11.13 7.83
C PHE A 33 -12.71 11.29 6.30
N ARG A 34 -13.52 12.25 5.83
CA ARG A 34 -13.71 12.56 4.39
C ARG A 34 -12.77 13.65 3.89
N ASN A 35 -11.46 13.41 3.99
CA ASN A 35 -10.47 14.42 3.62
C ASN A 35 -9.47 13.99 2.53
N VAL A 36 -9.73 12.87 1.84
CA VAL A 36 -8.85 12.41 0.75
C VAL A 36 -9.35 12.96 -0.59
N GLY A 37 -8.61 13.90 -1.16
CA GLY A 37 -8.86 14.40 -2.53
C GLY A 37 -8.34 13.44 -3.60
N PHE A 38 -8.74 13.63 -4.86
CA PHE A 38 -8.40 12.76 -6.00
C PHE A 38 -6.92 12.39 -6.12
N ILE A 39 -6.02 13.38 -6.09
CA ILE A 39 -4.57 13.13 -6.21
C ILE A 39 -4.08 12.34 -4.97
N GLY A 40 -4.59 12.67 -3.79
CA GLY A 40 -4.32 11.91 -2.56
C GLY A 40 -4.77 10.47 -2.67
N THR A 41 -5.94 10.21 -3.27
CA THR A 41 -6.46 8.87 -3.54
C THR A 41 -5.53 8.10 -4.47
N VAL A 42 -5.13 8.70 -5.60
CA VAL A 42 -4.21 8.06 -6.56
C VAL A 42 -2.90 7.68 -5.87
N ILE A 43 -2.30 8.60 -5.13
CA ILE A 43 -1.03 8.38 -4.43
C ILE A 43 -1.17 7.32 -3.35
N LEU A 44 -2.26 7.33 -2.58
CA LEU A 44 -2.52 6.34 -1.54
C LEU A 44 -2.70 4.95 -2.15
N MET A 45 -3.51 4.82 -3.22
CA MET A 45 -3.70 3.57 -3.96
C MET A 45 -2.40 3.04 -4.57
N MET A 46 -1.59 3.92 -5.17
CA MET A 46 -0.27 3.54 -5.69
C MET A 46 0.64 3.10 -4.55
N LYS A 47 0.70 3.86 -3.44
CA LYS A 47 1.57 3.57 -2.29
C LYS A 47 1.19 2.28 -1.56
N THR A 48 -0.10 1.92 -1.52
CA THR A 48 -0.56 0.64 -0.96
C THR A 48 -0.05 -0.57 -1.74
N GLN A 49 0.37 -0.39 -2.99
CA GLN A 49 0.90 -1.45 -3.85
C GLN A 49 2.42 -1.32 -4.03
N ILE A 50 2.89 -0.13 -4.42
CA ILE A 50 4.30 0.20 -4.61
C ILE A 50 4.97 0.37 -3.24
N GLY A 51 5.59 -0.71 -2.81
CA GLY A 51 6.43 -0.78 -1.62
C GLY A 51 7.17 -2.10 -1.63
N LEU A 52 6.48 -3.17 -1.23
CA LEU A 52 7.04 -4.52 -1.22
C LEU A 52 6.94 -5.20 -2.58
N GLY A 53 5.84 -4.99 -3.31
CA GLY A 53 5.57 -5.66 -4.59
C GLY A 53 6.64 -5.42 -5.65
N VAL A 54 6.96 -4.14 -5.92
CA VAL A 54 7.95 -3.73 -6.94
C VAL A 54 9.31 -4.42 -6.76
N LEU A 55 9.69 -4.74 -5.52
CA LEU A 55 10.99 -5.30 -5.19
C LEU A 55 11.10 -6.81 -5.47
N ALA A 56 9.98 -7.49 -5.65
CA ALA A 56 9.91 -8.92 -5.93
C ALA A 56 9.67 -9.23 -7.42
N ILE A 57 9.21 -8.25 -8.22
CA ILE A 57 8.91 -8.45 -9.64
C ILE A 57 10.12 -9.00 -10.43
N PRO A 58 11.34 -8.43 -10.31
CA PRO A 58 12.48 -8.93 -11.09
C PRO A 58 12.78 -10.41 -10.82
N SER A 59 12.68 -10.86 -9.56
CA SER A 59 12.90 -12.26 -9.19
C SER A 59 11.79 -13.18 -9.73
N ALA A 60 10.54 -12.71 -9.79
CA ALA A 60 9.48 -13.49 -10.43
C ALA A 60 9.69 -13.62 -11.95
N LEU A 61 10.24 -12.59 -12.61
CA LEU A 61 10.61 -12.66 -14.03
C LEU A 61 11.81 -13.57 -14.26
N GLU A 62 12.74 -13.67 -13.32
CA GLU A 62 13.87 -14.60 -13.37
C GLU A 62 13.42 -16.06 -13.42
N VAL A 63 12.45 -16.42 -12.58
CA VAL A 63 11.86 -17.78 -12.56
C VAL A 63 11.01 -18.07 -13.80
N LEU A 64 10.12 -17.15 -14.18
CA LEU A 64 9.16 -17.39 -15.27
C LEU A 64 9.77 -17.17 -16.65
N GLY A 65 10.77 -16.31 -16.76
CA GLY A 65 11.23 -15.69 -18.01
C GLY A 65 10.46 -14.41 -18.34
N MET A 66 11.07 -13.58 -19.18
CA MET A 66 10.59 -12.23 -19.50
C MET A 66 9.16 -12.22 -20.07
N VAL A 67 8.91 -13.04 -21.09
CA VAL A 67 7.64 -13.04 -21.84
C VAL A 67 6.48 -13.56 -20.99
N PRO A 68 6.50 -14.80 -20.46
CA PRO A 68 5.40 -15.30 -19.63
C PRO A 68 5.25 -14.50 -18.34
N GLY A 69 6.34 -14.01 -17.74
CA GLY A 69 6.29 -13.18 -16.54
C GLY A 69 5.54 -11.86 -16.75
N ILE A 70 5.81 -11.14 -17.85
CA ILE A 70 5.10 -9.90 -18.20
C ILE A 70 3.64 -10.18 -18.59
N ILE A 71 3.35 -11.29 -19.28
CA ILE A 71 1.97 -11.71 -19.58
C ILE A 71 1.20 -11.98 -18.28
N CYS A 72 1.78 -12.74 -17.35
CA CYS A 72 1.17 -13.00 -16.04
C CYS A 72 0.94 -11.69 -15.27
N LEU A 73 1.93 -10.79 -15.25
CA LEU A 73 1.82 -9.47 -14.64
C LEU A 73 0.65 -8.67 -15.23
N PHE A 74 0.48 -8.68 -16.56
CA PHE A 74 -0.61 -7.98 -17.26
C PHE A 74 -1.98 -8.59 -16.93
N VAL A 75 -2.10 -9.93 -16.94
CA VAL A 75 -3.35 -10.61 -16.57
C VAL A 75 -3.75 -10.28 -15.14
N ILE A 76 -2.81 -10.31 -14.20
CA ILE A 76 -3.05 -9.94 -12.80
C ILE A 76 -3.46 -8.46 -12.70
N TYR A 77 -2.81 -7.57 -13.43
CA TYR A 77 -3.22 -6.17 -13.53
C TYR A 77 -4.67 -6.03 -13.99
N CYS A 78 -5.11 -6.75 -15.03
CA CYS A 78 -6.49 -6.72 -15.50
C CYS A 78 -7.47 -7.20 -14.43
N ILE A 79 -7.19 -8.33 -13.77
CA ILE A 79 -8.04 -8.89 -12.72
C ILE A 79 -8.12 -7.94 -11.50
N ALA A 80 -6.98 -7.39 -11.07
CA ALA A 80 -6.92 -6.47 -9.94
C ALA A 80 -7.66 -5.16 -10.24
N THR A 81 -7.50 -4.62 -11.45
CA THR A 81 -8.17 -3.39 -11.89
C THR A 81 -9.67 -3.59 -12.02
N TRP A 82 -10.10 -4.73 -12.56
CA TRP A 82 -11.51 -5.11 -12.59
C TRP A 82 -12.10 -5.24 -11.18
N SER A 83 -11.39 -5.93 -10.28
CA SER A 83 -11.82 -6.09 -8.89
C SER A 83 -11.96 -4.74 -8.17
N ALA A 84 -10.99 -3.85 -8.35
CA ALA A 84 -11.04 -2.47 -7.83
C ALA A 84 -12.23 -1.68 -8.40
N TYR A 85 -12.49 -1.80 -9.70
CA TYR A 85 -13.66 -1.17 -10.32
C TYR A 85 -14.98 -1.66 -9.71
N VAL A 86 -15.11 -2.98 -9.48
CA VAL A 86 -16.29 -3.57 -8.83
C VAL A 86 -16.48 -3.04 -7.41
N ILE A 87 -15.42 -2.81 -6.64
CA ILE A 87 -15.51 -2.16 -5.32
C ILE A 87 -16.18 -0.78 -5.43
N GLY A 88 -15.82 0.01 -6.44
CA GLY A 88 -16.41 1.32 -6.69
C GLY A 88 -17.91 1.25 -6.98
N ILE A 89 -18.33 0.30 -7.83
CA ILE A 89 -19.76 0.05 -8.10
C ILE A 89 -20.47 -0.36 -6.82
N PHE A 90 -19.90 -1.32 -6.09
CA PHE A 90 -20.50 -1.86 -4.88
C PHE A 90 -20.71 -0.77 -3.83
N LYS A 91 -19.70 0.10 -3.64
CA LYS A 91 -19.74 1.22 -2.70
C LYS A 91 -20.70 2.34 -3.10
N ASN A 92 -20.92 2.55 -4.39
CA ASN A 92 -21.96 3.48 -4.84
C ASN A 92 -23.37 2.96 -4.52
N ASN A 93 -23.57 1.65 -4.52
CA ASN A 93 -24.85 1.01 -4.20
C ASN A 93 -25.05 0.75 -2.69
N HIS A 94 -23.96 0.61 -1.93
CA HIS A 94 -23.97 0.35 -0.48
C HIS A 94 -22.98 1.29 0.22
N ARG A 95 -23.42 2.52 0.50
CA ARG A 95 -22.54 3.57 1.03
C ARG A 95 -22.10 3.33 2.47
N ASP A 96 -22.90 2.60 3.24
CA ASP A 96 -22.70 2.20 4.64
C ASP A 96 -21.57 1.17 4.86
N VAL A 97 -21.16 0.47 3.81
CA VAL A 97 -20.09 -0.54 3.84
C VAL A 97 -18.73 0.14 4.01
N TYR A 98 -18.02 -0.09 5.11
CA TYR A 98 -16.68 0.47 5.29
C TYR A 98 -15.58 -0.39 4.67
N SER A 99 -15.73 -1.71 4.79
CA SER A 99 -14.68 -2.68 4.53
C SER A 99 -15.23 -3.97 3.90
N ILE A 100 -14.31 -4.86 3.50
CA ILE A 100 -14.65 -6.07 2.75
C ILE A 100 -15.51 -7.07 3.54
N ASP A 101 -15.41 -7.08 4.87
CA ASP A 101 -16.24 -7.89 5.77
C ASP A 101 -17.71 -7.46 5.75
N ASP A 102 -18.00 -6.16 5.69
CA ASP A 102 -19.37 -5.65 5.56
C ASP A 102 -19.98 -6.12 4.24
N ALA A 103 -19.21 -6.08 3.15
CA ALA A 103 -19.62 -6.65 1.87
C ALA A 103 -19.88 -8.16 1.97
N GLY A 104 -19.00 -8.90 2.65
CA GLY A 104 -19.22 -10.33 2.94
C GLY A 104 -20.46 -10.59 3.79
N GLY A 105 -20.76 -9.71 4.74
CA GLY A 105 -21.95 -9.75 5.57
C GLY A 105 -23.23 -9.59 4.76
N LEU A 106 -23.24 -8.68 3.80
CA LEU A 106 -24.37 -8.46 2.90
C LEU A 106 -24.58 -9.65 1.95
N MET A 107 -23.51 -10.25 1.44
CA MET A 107 -23.59 -11.34 0.45
C MET A 107 -23.87 -12.72 1.07
N PHE A 108 -23.26 -13.02 2.22
CA PHE A 108 -23.26 -14.36 2.81
C PHE A 108 -23.65 -14.37 4.30
N GLY A 109 -24.20 -13.28 4.81
CA GLY A 109 -24.62 -13.16 6.20
C GLY A 109 -23.44 -13.16 7.20
N PRO A 110 -23.71 -13.52 8.47
CA PRO A 110 -22.70 -13.46 9.54
C PRO A 110 -21.42 -14.27 9.26
N LEU A 111 -21.55 -15.41 8.59
CA LEU A 111 -20.40 -16.25 8.20
C LEU A 111 -19.49 -15.52 7.19
N GLY A 112 -20.08 -14.87 6.19
CA GLY A 112 -19.32 -14.06 5.22
C GLY A 112 -18.55 -12.93 5.90
N ARG A 113 -19.20 -12.22 6.83
CA ARG A 113 -18.56 -11.14 7.60
C ARG A 113 -17.34 -11.66 8.37
N TRP A 114 -17.51 -12.74 9.14
CA TRP A 114 -16.45 -13.27 9.99
C TRP A 114 -15.27 -13.82 9.18
N THR A 115 -15.56 -14.59 8.12
CA THR A 115 -14.51 -15.19 7.27
C THR A 115 -13.68 -14.13 6.55
N LEU A 116 -14.31 -13.12 5.94
CA LEU A 116 -13.58 -12.04 5.25
C LEU A 116 -12.86 -11.11 6.22
N SER A 117 -13.42 -10.83 7.40
CA SER A 117 -12.72 -10.11 8.46
C SER A 117 -11.45 -10.85 8.90
N ALA A 118 -11.54 -12.16 9.15
CA ALA A 118 -10.40 -12.97 9.56
C ALA A 118 -9.33 -13.03 8.46
N ALA A 119 -9.74 -13.27 7.20
CA ALA A 119 -8.83 -13.30 6.05
C ALA A 119 -8.14 -11.94 5.83
N PHE A 120 -8.88 -10.84 5.94
CA PHE A 120 -8.36 -9.47 5.80
C PHE A 120 -7.31 -9.17 6.88
N CYS A 121 -7.62 -9.41 8.16
CA CYS A 121 -6.67 -9.19 9.25
C CYS A 121 -5.42 -10.07 9.08
N LEU A 122 -5.59 -11.35 8.77
CA LEU A 122 -4.47 -12.28 8.60
C LEU A 122 -3.55 -11.84 7.45
N TYR A 123 -4.13 -11.45 6.32
CA TYR A 123 -3.38 -10.94 5.17
C TYR A 123 -2.54 -9.70 5.52
N TYR A 124 -3.13 -8.70 6.21
CA TYR A 124 -2.39 -7.50 6.58
C TYR A 124 -1.38 -7.72 7.72
N VAL A 125 -1.58 -8.71 8.60
CA VAL A 125 -0.56 -9.11 9.58
C VAL A 125 0.69 -9.64 8.87
N PHE A 126 0.53 -10.57 7.92
CA PHE A 126 1.67 -11.07 7.15
C PHE A 126 2.32 -10.00 6.27
N THR A 127 1.50 -9.12 5.67
CA THR A 127 1.99 -7.99 4.88
C THR A 127 2.80 -7.01 5.75
N SER A 128 2.36 -6.75 6.98
CA SER A 128 3.09 -5.94 7.95
C SER A 128 4.41 -6.60 8.35
N GLY A 129 4.42 -7.92 8.57
CA GLY A 129 5.64 -8.68 8.80
C GLY A 129 6.64 -8.57 7.63
N SER A 130 6.16 -8.67 6.40
CA SER A 130 6.97 -8.46 5.19
C SER A 130 7.51 -7.02 5.11
N ALA A 131 6.71 -6.02 5.51
CA ALA A 131 7.15 -4.62 5.56
C ALA A 131 8.24 -4.38 6.61
N ILE A 132 8.13 -4.99 7.80
CA ILE A 132 9.17 -4.96 8.84
C ILE A 132 10.45 -5.59 8.30
N LEU A 133 10.35 -6.74 7.62
CA LEU A 133 11.51 -7.41 7.02
C LEU A 133 12.18 -6.52 5.96
N GLY A 134 11.41 -5.93 5.05
CA GLY A 134 11.94 -5.02 4.02
C GLY A 134 12.67 -3.82 4.63
N LEU A 135 12.10 -3.21 5.68
CA LEU A 135 12.73 -2.10 6.38
C LEU A 135 14.01 -2.53 7.11
N SER A 136 14.01 -3.70 7.75
CA SER A 136 15.19 -4.29 8.40
C SER A 136 16.32 -4.60 7.42
N ILE A 137 16.00 -5.10 6.22
CA ILE A 137 16.98 -5.31 5.13
C ILE A 137 17.58 -3.97 4.68
N GLY A 138 16.76 -2.93 4.53
CA GLY A 138 17.24 -1.60 4.19
C GLY A 138 18.17 -1.01 5.25
N LEU A 139 17.82 -1.15 6.53
CA LEU A 139 18.67 -0.69 7.65
C LEU A 139 20.01 -1.44 7.69
N ASN A 140 19.99 -2.75 7.46
CA ASN A 140 21.21 -3.55 7.31
C ASN A 140 22.08 -3.05 6.16
N ALA A 141 21.47 -2.81 4.99
CA ALA A 141 22.19 -2.37 3.80
C ALA A 141 22.87 -1.00 4.00
N VAL A 142 22.16 -0.03 4.58
CA VAL A 142 22.68 1.34 4.80
C VAL A 142 23.72 1.39 5.93
N SER A 143 23.55 0.56 6.96
CA SER A 143 24.48 0.49 8.10
C SER A 143 25.69 -0.41 7.86
N THR A 144 25.82 -1.03 6.68
CA THR A 144 26.84 -2.05 6.41
C THR A 144 26.86 -3.17 7.45
N HIS A 145 25.68 -3.64 7.86
CA HIS A 145 25.49 -4.69 8.87
C HIS A 145 26.13 -4.35 10.24
N ALA A 146 25.90 -3.12 10.74
CA ALA A 146 26.47 -2.67 12.01
C ALA A 146 26.01 -3.47 13.25
N THR A 147 24.84 -4.12 13.18
CA THR A 147 24.33 -4.99 14.24
C THR A 147 23.54 -6.15 13.62
N CYS A 148 23.08 -7.09 14.44
CA CYS A 148 22.30 -8.23 13.96
C CYS A 148 20.93 -7.79 13.43
N THR A 149 20.45 -8.50 12.40
CA THR A 149 19.16 -8.24 11.75
C THR A 149 17.99 -8.24 12.73
N ALA A 150 18.07 -9.01 13.82
CA ALA A 150 17.04 -9.02 14.86
C ALA A 150 16.84 -7.63 15.51
N VAL A 151 17.92 -6.89 15.76
CA VAL A 151 17.84 -5.53 16.31
C VAL A 151 17.18 -4.58 15.29
N PHE A 152 17.57 -4.65 14.02
CA PHE A 152 16.92 -3.83 12.98
C PHE A 152 15.45 -4.17 12.76
N THR A 153 15.07 -5.43 12.90
CA THR A 153 13.67 -5.87 12.89
C THR A 153 12.90 -5.26 14.06
N ALA A 154 13.48 -5.24 15.27
CA ALA A 154 12.86 -4.59 16.43
C ALA A 154 12.72 -3.07 16.22
N VAL A 155 13.75 -2.40 15.70
CA VAL A 155 13.70 -0.97 15.36
C VAL A 155 12.61 -0.67 14.34
N ALA A 156 12.52 -1.48 13.28
CA ALA A 156 11.49 -1.36 12.25
C ALA A 156 10.09 -1.54 12.85
N ALA A 157 9.88 -2.52 13.73
CA ALA A 157 8.61 -2.75 14.41
C ALA A 157 8.22 -1.57 15.31
N ILE A 158 9.14 -1.05 16.12
CA ILE A 158 8.89 0.11 17.00
C ILE A 158 8.54 1.35 16.17
N ALA A 159 9.31 1.64 15.11
CA ALA A 159 9.01 2.73 14.21
C ALA A 159 7.62 2.57 13.58
N GLY A 160 7.30 1.36 13.09
CA GLY A 160 5.98 1.02 12.55
C GLY A 160 4.85 1.33 13.53
N LEU A 161 4.97 0.88 14.79
CA LEU A 161 3.99 1.13 15.86
C LEU A 161 3.80 2.63 16.14
N CYS A 162 4.88 3.39 16.22
CA CYS A 162 4.82 4.83 16.45
C CYS A 162 4.08 5.57 15.32
N PHE A 163 4.39 5.25 14.05
CA PHE A 163 3.77 5.93 12.92
C PHE A 163 2.36 5.42 12.61
N CYS A 164 2.05 4.14 12.83
CA CYS A 164 0.69 3.62 12.60
C CYS A 164 -0.33 4.14 13.61
N SER A 165 0.13 4.63 14.77
CA SER A 165 -0.69 5.29 15.79
C SER A 165 -1.35 6.60 15.31
N ILE A 166 -1.04 7.08 14.10
CA ILE A 166 -1.74 8.19 13.44
C ILE A 166 -3.19 7.77 13.11
N ARG A 167 -4.19 8.52 13.58
CA ARG A 167 -5.61 8.10 13.57
C ARG A 167 -6.37 8.19 12.23
N THR A 168 -5.97 9.05 11.30
CA THR A 168 -6.80 9.38 10.12
C THR A 168 -6.09 9.08 8.80
N LEU A 169 -6.81 8.55 7.80
CA LEU A 169 -6.23 8.30 6.48
C LEU A 169 -5.78 9.60 5.80
N GLY A 170 -6.39 10.74 6.12
CA GLY A 170 -5.92 12.04 5.64
C GLY A 170 -4.47 12.36 6.06
N ARG A 171 -4.06 12.00 7.29
CA ARG A 171 -2.67 12.15 7.73
C ARG A 171 -1.77 11.04 7.18
N ILE A 172 -2.29 9.83 7.01
CA ILE A 172 -1.58 8.74 6.31
C ILE A 172 -1.34 9.09 4.83
N THR A 173 -2.22 9.89 4.22
CA THR A 173 -2.03 10.40 2.85
C THR A 173 -0.78 11.26 2.77
N ALA A 174 -0.47 12.06 3.79
CA ALA A 174 0.80 12.81 3.86
C ALA A 174 2.02 11.88 3.94
N VAL A 175 1.91 10.77 4.68
CA VAL A 175 2.95 9.72 4.72
C VAL A 175 3.11 9.07 3.34
N ALA A 176 2.02 8.84 2.61
CA ALA A 176 2.06 8.31 1.25
C ALA A 176 2.70 9.29 0.25
N TRP A 177 2.44 10.60 0.40
CA TRP A 177 3.06 11.66 -0.41
C TRP A 177 4.58 11.72 -0.29
N VAL A 178 5.13 11.39 0.88
CA VAL A 178 6.59 11.29 1.07
C VAL A 178 7.08 9.92 0.63
N GLY A 179 6.38 8.86 1.03
CA GLY A 179 6.85 7.49 0.82
C GLY A 179 6.89 7.06 -0.64
N LEU A 180 5.95 7.52 -1.47
CA LEU A 180 5.86 7.08 -2.87
C LEU A 180 7.01 7.66 -3.72
N PRO A 181 7.31 8.97 -3.71
CA PRO A 181 8.47 9.51 -4.41
C PRO A 181 9.80 8.88 -3.93
N CYS A 182 9.95 8.64 -2.62
CA CYS A 182 11.13 7.99 -2.05
C CYS A 182 11.37 6.59 -2.63
N ILE A 183 10.35 5.72 -2.63
CA ILE A 183 10.51 4.37 -3.17
C ILE A 183 10.67 4.37 -4.70
N LEU A 184 9.97 5.26 -5.42
CA LEU A 184 10.12 5.41 -6.87
C LEU A 184 11.54 5.86 -7.23
N THR A 185 12.09 6.81 -6.48
CA THR A 185 13.47 7.28 -6.66
C THR A 185 14.45 6.14 -6.42
N ALA A 186 14.26 5.37 -5.34
CA ALA A 186 15.11 4.22 -5.03
C ALA A 186 15.11 3.16 -6.14
N VAL A 187 13.94 2.80 -6.67
CA VAL A 187 13.86 1.81 -7.76
C VAL A 187 14.42 2.35 -9.07
N ILE A 188 14.30 3.65 -9.36
CA ILE A 188 14.94 4.26 -10.53
C ILE A 188 16.46 4.23 -10.37
N ILE A 189 17.00 4.57 -9.20
CA ILE A 189 18.45 4.54 -8.94
C ILE A 189 18.99 3.12 -9.15
N VAL A 190 18.37 2.08 -8.59
CA VAL A 190 18.86 0.72 -8.81
C VAL A 190 18.72 0.28 -10.26
N THR A 191 17.65 0.69 -10.95
CA THR A 191 17.41 0.34 -12.37
C THR A 191 18.45 0.97 -13.28
N VAL A 192 18.81 2.23 -13.06
CA VAL A 192 19.91 2.88 -13.77
C VAL A 192 21.24 2.24 -13.38
N GLY A 193 21.44 1.99 -12.09
CA GLY A 193 22.63 1.35 -11.53
C GLY A 193 22.98 0.03 -12.21
N VAL A 194 22.04 -0.92 -12.24
CA VAL A 194 22.28 -2.21 -12.89
C VAL A 194 22.52 -2.11 -14.40
N GLY A 195 22.08 -1.02 -15.04
CA GLY A 195 22.31 -0.78 -16.46
C GLY A 195 23.65 -0.14 -16.80
N ILE A 196 24.32 0.49 -15.82
CA ILE A 196 25.63 1.14 -16.00
C ILE A 196 26.77 0.39 -15.32
N GLU A 197 26.48 -0.38 -14.28
CA GLU A 197 27.47 -1.19 -13.58
C GLU A 197 27.93 -2.34 -14.48
N ASP A 198 29.23 -2.63 -14.45
CA ASP A 198 29.84 -3.68 -15.28
C ASP A 198 29.27 -5.07 -14.98
N ARG A 199 28.76 -5.28 -13.75
CA ARG A 199 28.27 -6.57 -13.28
C ARG A 199 27.32 -6.43 -12.08
N PRO A 200 26.25 -7.25 -11.98
CA PRO A 200 25.40 -7.35 -10.79
C PRO A 200 26.18 -7.75 -9.53
N ALA A 201 25.68 -7.35 -8.36
CA ALA A 201 26.35 -7.56 -7.07
C ALA A 201 26.66 -9.02 -6.74
N ASP A 202 25.70 -9.90 -7.04
CA ASP A 202 25.75 -11.33 -6.68
C ASP A 202 26.33 -12.19 -7.81
N ALA A 203 26.67 -11.61 -8.96
CA ALA A 203 27.25 -12.35 -10.09
C ALA A 203 28.74 -12.69 -9.85
N PRO A 204 29.24 -13.84 -10.35
CA PRO A 204 30.61 -14.29 -10.15
C PRO A 204 31.66 -13.27 -10.63
N LYS A 205 32.72 -13.09 -9.84
CA LYS A 205 33.85 -12.22 -10.20
C LYS A 205 34.81 -12.92 -11.17
N THR A 206 34.45 -12.99 -12.44
CA THR A 206 35.31 -13.48 -13.54
C THR A 206 36.00 -12.33 -14.27
N ASP A 207 37.15 -12.62 -14.89
CA ASP A 207 38.04 -11.64 -15.57
C ASP A 207 37.53 -11.15 -16.95
N GLY A 208 36.27 -11.43 -17.32
CA GLY A 208 35.67 -11.03 -18.61
C GLY A 208 34.45 -10.12 -18.46
N PRO A 209 33.93 -9.54 -19.57
CA PRO A 209 32.70 -8.74 -19.53
C PRO A 209 31.52 -9.60 -19.08
N TRP A 210 30.66 -9.02 -18.23
CA TRP A 210 29.39 -9.66 -17.86
C TRP A 210 28.44 -9.64 -19.05
N VAL A 211 27.76 -10.76 -19.29
CA VAL A 211 26.65 -10.84 -20.23
C VAL A 211 25.50 -11.47 -19.46
N SER A 212 24.38 -10.76 -19.38
CA SER A 212 23.19 -11.25 -18.72
C SER A 212 22.65 -12.50 -19.40
N ASP A 213 22.32 -13.50 -18.60
CA ASP A 213 21.74 -14.79 -18.99
C ASP A 213 20.21 -14.80 -18.91
N TRP A 214 19.58 -13.61 -18.97
CA TRP A 214 18.13 -13.50 -19.02
C TRP A 214 17.55 -14.36 -20.16
N VAL A 215 16.39 -14.96 -19.90
CA VAL A 215 15.70 -15.79 -20.88
C VAL A 215 14.34 -15.21 -21.23
N ALA A 216 13.95 -15.35 -22.49
CA ALA A 216 12.62 -14.95 -22.94
C ALA A 216 11.54 -15.82 -22.28
N VAL A 217 11.80 -17.12 -22.13
CA VAL A 217 10.89 -18.11 -21.54
C VAL A 217 11.70 -18.97 -20.58
N GLY A 218 11.31 -18.95 -19.30
CA GLY A 218 11.89 -19.80 -18.26
C GLY A 218 11.32 -21.22 -18.29
N ASN A 219 11.99 -22.14 -17.60
CA ASN A 219 11.54 -23.52 -17.44
C ASN A 219 11.53 -23.91 -15.94
N PRO A 220 10.68 -23.26 -15.12
CA PRO A 220 10.66 -23.52 -13.69
C PRO A 220 9.99 -24.85 -13.36
N SER A 221 10.29 -25.38 -12.18
CA SER A 221 9.46 -26.43 -11.60
C SER A 221 8.04 -25.88 -11.33
N PHE A 222 7.05 -26.76 -11.18
CA PHE A 222 5.69 -26.33 -10.84
C PHE A 222 5.65 -25.50 -9.54
N ALA A 223 6.44 -25.90 -8.54
CA ALA A 223 6.49 -25.20 -7.26
C ALA A 223 7.06 -23.78 -7.41
N ASP A 224 8.18 -23.64 -8.13
CA ASP A 224 8.83 -22.34 -8.34
C ASP A 224 7.95 -21.43 -9.20
N GLY A 225 7.31 -21.98 -10.25
CA GLY A 225 6.40 -21.24 -11.11
C GLY A 225 5.20 -20.66 -10.34
N ILE A 226 4.56 -21.46 -9.48
CA ILE A 226 3.43 -20.99 -8.66
C ILE A 226 3.89 -19.99 -7.60
N ALA A 227 5.08 -20.16 -7.01
CA ALA A 227 5.65 -19.19 -6.08
C ALA A 227 5.91 -17.83 -6.77
N ALA A 228 6.48 -17.84 -7.98
CA ALA A 228 6.70 -16.63 -8.78
C ALA A 228 5.39 -15.92 -9.15
N VAL A 229 4.37 -16.66 -9.61
CA VAL A 229 3.03 -16.11 -9.87
C VAL A 229 2.41 -15.54 -8.59
N SER A 230 2.62 -16.17 -7.44
CA SER A 230 2.13 -15.67 -6.15
C SER A 230 2.80 -14.34 -5.75
N ASN A 231 4.10 -14.18 -6.04
CA ASN A 231 4.80 -12.91 -5.83
C ASN A 231 4.27 -11.79 -6.76
N LEU A 232 3.98 -12.11 -8.02
CA LEU A 232 3.34 -11.17 -8.94
C LEU A 232 1.94 -10.78 -8.44
N LEU A 233 1.16 -11.76 -7.96
CA LEU A 233 -0.18 -11.53 -7.40
C LEU A 233 -0.10 -10.60 -6.19
N PHE A 234 0.79 -10.91 -5.24
CA PHE A 234 1.02 -10.10 -4.04
C PHE A 234 1.36 -8.63 -4.36
N SER A 235 1.98 -8.37 -5.51
CA SER A 235 2.34 -7.02 -5.91
C SER A 235 1.14 -6.12 -6.23
N PHE A 236 -0.03 -6.71 -6.53
CA PHE A 236 -1.29 -6.02 -6.79
C PHE A 236 -2.35 -6.20 -5.69
N THR A 237 -2.07 -6.91 -4.59
CA THR A 237 -3.08 -7.22 -3.55
C THR A 237 -3.36 -6.07 -2.56
N GLY A 238 -3.11 -4.81 -2.94
CA GLY A 238 -3.54 -3.63 -2.18
C GLY A 238 -5.05 -3.36 -2.26
N ILE A 239 -5.77 -4.07 -3.13
CA ILE A 239 -7.18 -3.82 -3.47
C ILE A 239 -8.15 -3.85 -2.26
N PRO A 240 -8.02 -4.72 -1.25
CA PRO A 240 -8.91 -4.69 -0.09
C PRO A 240 -8.90 -3.36 0.67
N ALA A 241 -7.78 -2.61 0.63
CA ALA A 241 -7.71 -1.26 1.20
C ALA A 241 -8.64 -0.28 0.49
N PHE A 242 -9.03 -0.55 -0.75
CA PHE A 242 -9.73 0.44 -1.57
C PHE A 242 -11.15 0.69 -1.04
N PHE A 243 -11.74 -0.23 -0.28
CA PHE A 243 -13.00 -0.02 0.46
C PHE A 243 -12.89 1.12 1.48
N SER A 244 -11.83 1.14 2.29
CA SER A 244 -11.62 2.21 3.26
C SER A 244 -11.20 3.51 2.56
N ILE A 245 -10.37 3.43 1.52
CA ILE A 245 -9.96 4.61 0.74
C ILE A 245 -11.18 5.31 0.13
N VAL A 246 -12.08 4.59 -0.56
CA VAL A 246 -13.26 5.22 -1.19
C VAL A 246 -14.24 5.78 -0.17
N SER A 247 -14.34 5.17 1.02
CA SER A 247 -15.16 5.68 2.12
C SER A 247 -14.65 7.01 2.68
N GLU A 248 -13.36 7.30 2.52
CA GLU A 248 -12.69 8.51 3.01
C GLU A 248 -12.39 9.53 1.91
N MET A 249 -12.80 9.24 0.67
CA MET A 249 -12.73 10.19 -0.43
C MET A 249 -13.69 11.36 -0.20
N ARG A 250 -13.21 12.57 -0.49
CA ARG A 250 -14.05 13.78 -0.51
C ARG A 250 -15.13 13.69 -1.58
N ASP A 251 -14.79 13.13 -2.76
CA ASP A 251 -15.72 12.92 -3.87
C ASP A 251 -15.57 11.48 -4.42
N PRO A 252 -16.44 10.54 -3.99
CA PRO A 252 -16.42 9.15 -4.45
C PRO A 252 -16.66 8.98 -5.95
N HIS A 253 -17.26 9.94 -6.65
CA HIS A 253 -17.49 9.82 -8.10
C HIS A 253 -16.18 9.82 -8.91
N GLN A 254 -15.08 10.29 -8.32
CA GLN A 254 -13.76 10.28 -8.93
C GLN A 254 -13.00 8.96 -8.71
N TYR A 255 -13.57 8.02 -7.94
CA TYR A 255 -12.91 6.77 -7.56
C TYR A 255 -12.44 5.95 -8.77
N THR A 256 -13.32 5.70 -9.75
CA THR A 256 -12.96 4.91 -10.93
C THR A 256 -11.81 5.54 -11.72
N LYS A 257 -11.80 6.87 -11.84
CA LYS A 257 -10.68 7.58 -12.48
C LYS A 257 -9.39 7.37 -11.68
N ALA A 258 -9.46 7.45 -10.36
CA ALA A 258 -8.31 7.23 -9.48
C ALA A 258 -7.77 5.80 -9.56
N VAL A 259 -8.66 4.80 -9.65
CA VAL A 259 -8.29 3.39 -9.86
C VAL A 259 -7.56 3.22 -11.19
N VAL A 260 -8.12 3.71 -12.30
CA VAL A 260 -7.49 3.55 -13.62
C VAL A 260 -6.10 4.20 -13.66
N VAL A 261 -5.96 5.42 -13.15
CA VAL A 261 -4.67 6.13 -13.10
C VAL A 261 -3.66 5.39 -12.22
N SER A 262 -4.06 5.02 -11.00
CA SER A 262 -3.16 4.34 -10.06
C SER A 262 -2.74 2.97 -10.56
N GLN A 263 -3.69 2.13 -10.99
CA GLN A 263 -3.41 0.77 -11.49
C GLN A 263 -2.50 0.78 -12.72
N THR A 264 -2.77 1.68 -13.67
CA THR A 264 -1.95 1.80 -14.89
C THR A 264 -0.53 2.28 -14.55
N GLY A 265 -0.40 3.24 -13.63
CA GLY A 265 0.90 3.69 -13.13
C GLY A 265 1.67 2.58 -12.41
N VAL A 266 1.01 1.81 -11.55
CA VAL A 266 1.60 0.66 -10.84
C VAL A 266 2.10 -0.39 -11.82
N PHE A 267 1.26 -0.79 -12.79
CA PHE A 267 1.63 -1.76 -13.81
C PHE A 267 2.82 -1.28 -14.65
N ALA A 268 2.82 -0.03 -15.10
CA ALA A 268 3.92 0.54 -15.88
C ALA A 268 5.24 0.50 -15.08
N VAL A 269 5.22 0.91 -13.81
CA VAL A 269 6.41 0.85 -12.94
C VAL A 269 6.87 -0.59 -12.78
N TYR A 270 5.97 -1.54 -12.51
CA TYR A 270 6.34 -2.94 -12.31
C TYR A 270 6.92 -3.59 -13.57
N ALA A 271 6.30 -3.35 -14.73
CA ALA A 271 6.76 -3.91 -16.00
C ALA A 271 8.12 -3.34 -16.40
N ILE A 272 8.32 -2.02 -16.27
CA ILE A 272 9.57 -1.35 -16.64
C ILE A 272 10.70 -1.75 -15.68
N ILE A 273 10.51 -1.58 -14.38
CA ILE A 273 11.55 -1.87 -13.37
C ILE A 273 11.84 -3.37 -13.35
N GLY A 274 10.79 -4.20 -13.35
CA GLY A 274 10.88 -5.65 -13.47
C GLY A 274 11.73 -6.09 -14.64
N GLY A 275 11.33 -5.66 -15.84
CA GLY A 275 11.98 -6.04 -17.09
C GLY A 275 13.41 -5.54 -17.19
N VAL A 276 13.68 -4.27 -16.85
CA VAL A 276 15.04 -3.71 -16.96
C VAL A 276 16.00 -4.37 -15.98
N VAL A 277 15.60 -4.53 -14.71
CA VAL A 277 16.47 -5.17 -13.70
C VAL A 277 16.73 -6.62 -14.08
N TYR A 278 15.71 -7.37 -14.50
CA TYR A 278 15.93 -8.75 -14.93
C TYR A 278 16.78 -8.85 -16.20
N TYR A 279 16.59 -7.95 -17.17
CA TYR A 279 17.38 -7.92 -18.40
C TYR A 279 18.88 -7.74 -18.13
N TYR A 280 19.26 -6.87 -17.19
CA TYR A 280 20.67 -6.64 -16.87
C TYR A 280 21.25 -7.65 -15.87
N CYS A 281 20.45 -8.13 -14.91
CA CYS A 281 20.93 -9.02 -13.86
C CYS A 281 20.83 -10.51 -14.18
N GLY A 282 19.90 -10.92 -15.05
CA GLY A 282 19.68 -12.33 -15.39
C GLY A 282 19.33 -13.16 -14.17
N THR A 283 20.00 -14.30 -13.98
CA THR A 283 19.82 -15.18 -12.80
C THR A 283 20.35 -14.59 -11.48
N TYR A 284 21.09 -13.47 -11.53
CA TYR A 284 21.67 -12.81 -10.36
C TYR A 284 20.87 -11.59 -9.89
N VAL A 285 19.56 -11.59 -10.13
CA VAL A 285 18.63 -10.65 -9.51
C VAL A 285 18.58 -10.91 -8.00
N SER A 286 18.91 -9.91 -7.19
CA SER A 286 18.73 -10.01 -5.74
C SER A 286 17.25 -9.84 -5.36
N SER A 287 16.82 -10.42 -4.24
CA SER A 287 15.52 -10.16 -3.62
C SER A 287 15.72 -9.68 -2.18
N PRO A 288 15.36 -8.44 -1.82
CA PRO A 288 14.72 -7.41 -2.65
C PRO A 288 15.62 -6.83 -3.76
N ALA A 289 15.01 -6.46 -4.90
CA ALA A 289 15.70 -6.00 -6.12
C ALA A 289 16.71 -4.86 -5.93
N LEU A 290 16.53 -4.00 -4.90
CA LEU A 290 17.46 -2.93 -4.53
C LEU A 290 18.88 -3.44 -4.23
N GLY A 291 19.03 -4.73 -3.89
CA GLY A 291 20.33 -5.35 -3.67
C GLY A 291 21.19 -5.52 -4.92
N SER A 292 20.56 -5.58 -6.10
CA SER A 292 21.19 -6.09 -7.34
C SER A 292 22.34 -5.22 -7.86
N ALA A 293 22.34 -3.91 -7.60
CA ALA A 293 23.40 -3.01 -8.05
C ALA A 293 24.68 -3.07 -7.18
N GLY A 294 24.58 -3.54 -5.93
CA GLY A 294 25.76 -3.70 -5.06
C GLY A 294 26.43 -2.37 -4.66
N GLY A 295 27.56 -2.49 -3.94
CA GLY A 295 28.43 -1.36 -3.62
C GLY A 295 27.72 -0.12 -3.04
N VAL A 296 28.11 1.04 -3.55
CA VAL A 296 27.57 2.35 -3.14
C VAL A 296 26.14 2.55 -3.66
N VAL A 297 25.82 2.06 -4.86
CA VAL A 297 24.49 2.19 -5.45
C VAL A 297 23.43 1.49 -4.60
N LYS A 298 23.73 0.30 -4.05
CA LYS A 298 22.87 -0.40 -3.08
C LYS A 298 22.58 0.48 -1.87
N ILE A 299 23.62 1.07 -1.26
CA ILE A 299 23.48 1.90 -0.05
C ILE A 299 22.61 3.13 -0.35
N ILE A 300 22.88 3.84 -1.45
CA ILE A 300 22.10 5.02 -1.85
C ILE A 300 20.65 4.64 -2.14
N SER A 301 20.42 3.57 -2.91
CA SER A 301 19.07 3.10 -3.25
C SER A 301 18.27 2.76 -2.00
N TYR A 302 18.86 2.01 -1.05
CA TYR A 302 18.19 1.70 0.21
C TYR A 302 17.99 2.94 1.09
N ALA A 303 18.92 3.90 1.12
CA ALA A 303 18.74 5.15 1.87
C ALA A 303 17.51 5.94 1.40
N PHE A 304 17.29 6.04 0.09
CA PHE A 304 16.06 6.61 -0.47
C PHE A 304 14.83 5.71 -0.26
N ALA A 305 15.00 4.37 -0.23
CA ALA A 305 13.91 3.45 0.00
C ALA A 305 13.37 3.48 1.43
N LEU A 306 14.22 3.75 2.44
CA LEU A 306 13.87 3.65 3.87
C LEU A 306 12.59 4.45 4.24
N PRO A 307 12.43 5.74 3.87
CA PRO A 307 11.17 6.45 4.13
C PRO A 307 9.96 5.85 3.40
N GLY A 308 10.16 5.32 2.19
CA GLY A 308 9.11 4.65 1.42
C GLY A 308 8.69 3.30 1.99
N LEU A 309 9.66 2.53 2.51
CA LEU A 309 9.43 1.27 3.21
C LEU A 309 8.73 1.50 4.55
N LEU A 310 9.16 2.51 5.31
CA LEU A 310 8.49 2.91 6.54
C LEU A 310 7.05 3.37 6.28
N ALA A 311 6.83 4.19 5.24
CA ALA A 311 5.48 4.56 4.82
C ALA A 311 4.62 3.34 4.43
N THR A 312 5.22 2.33 3.77
CA THR A 312 4.53 1.07 3.48
C THR A 312 4.10 0.38 4.77
N LEU A 313 5.04 0.17 5.71
CA LEU A 313 4.78 -0.44 7.01
C LEU A 313 3.67 0.29 7.77
N THR A 314 3.73 1.62 7.81
CA THR A 314 2.70 2.45 8.43
C THR A 314 1.32 2.21 7.82
N ILE A 315 1.21 2.21 6.49
CA ILE A 315 -0.08 2.03 5.80
C ILE A 315 -0.65 0.63 6.05
N VAL A 316 0.16 -0.41 5.86
CA VAL A 316 -0.30 -1.81 5.96
C VAL A 316 -0.62 -2.21 7.40
N ALA A 317 -0.01 -1.58 8.41
CA ALA A 317 -0.36 -1.77 9.81
C ALA A 317 -1.58 -0.91 10.22
N HIS A 318 -1.71 0.30 9.69
CA HIS A 318 -2.80 1.22 10.02
C HIS A 318 -4.16 0.73 9.50
N ILE A 319 -4.23 0.20 8.27
CA ILE A 319 -5.47 -0.26 7.64
C ILE A 319 -6.22 -1.31 8.49
N PRO A 320 -5.60 -2.44 8.92
CA PRO A 320 -6.28 -3.43 9.77
C PRO A 320 -6.59 -2.89 11.17
N ALA A 321 -5.72 -2.05 11.75
CA ALA A 321 -5.98 -1.43 13.06
C ALA A 321 -7.24 -0.56 13.00
N LYS A 322 -7.36 0.28 11.96
CA LYS A 322 -8.54 1.11 11.75
C LYS A 322 -9.78 0.29 11.42
N PHE A 323 -9.62 -0.78 10.66
CA PHE A 323 -10.68 -1.74 10.41
C PHE A 323 -11.28 -2.32 11.71
N ILE A 324 -10.43 -2.79 12.63
CA ILE A 324 -10.86 -3.31 13.93
C ILE A 324 -11.49 -2.21 14.77
N PHE A 325 -10.85 -1.04 14.84
CA PHE A 325 -11.33 0.13 15.58
C PHE A 325 -12.74 0.56 15.15
N VAL A 326 -12.97 0.67 13.84
CA VAL A 326 -14.29 1.02 13.29
C VAL A 326 -15.30 -0.05 13.64
N ASN A 327 -14.96 -1.34 13.55
CA ASN A 327 -15.88 -2.42 13.91
C ASN A 327 -16.27 -2.42 15.41
N ILE A 328 -15.34 -2.10 16.30
CA ILE A 328 -15.60 -2.07 17.76
C ILE A 328 -16.47 -0.87 18.14
N LEU A 329 -16.20 0.32 17.57
CA LEU A 329 -16.86 1.56 17.98
C LEU A 329 -18.00 2.01 17.06
N ARG A 330 -18.33 1.26 16.00
CA ARG A 330 -19.43 1.59 15.07
C ARG A 330 -20.74 1.82 15.83
N GLY A 331 -21.45 2.88 15.47
CA GLY A 331 -22.72 3.26 16.12
C GLY A 331 -22.57 3.89 17.51
N SER A 332 -21.35 4.05 18.02
CA SER A 332 -21.09 4.76 19.27
C SER A 332 -20.62 6.20 19.02
N ARG A 333 -20.96 7.12 19.93
CA ARG A 333 -20.40 8.50 19.94
C ARG A 333 -18.88 8.55 20.08
N HIS A 334 -18.26 7.46 20.54
CA HIS A 334 -16.82 7.38 20.78
C HIS A 334 -16.03 7.21 19.49
N LEU A 335 -16.65 6.80 18.38
CA LEU A 335 -15.96 6.69 17.09
C LEU A 335 -15.47 8.06 16.60
N THR A 336 -16.29 9.10 16.72
CA THR A 336 -16.02 10.45 16.19
C THR A 336 -15.64 11.49 17.26
N SER A 337 -15.62 11.11 18.55
CA SER A 337 -15.21 12.00 19.65
C SER A 337 -13.83 11.63 20.22
N ASN A 338 -13.08 12.62 20.70
CA ASN A 338 -11.77 12.42 21.35
C ASN A 338 -11.91 11.91 22.81
N SER A 339 -12.76 10.91 23.06
CA SER A 339 -12.99 10.37 24.41
C SER A 339 -11.84 9.47 24.89
N PRO A 340 -11.72 9.19 26.20
CA PRO A 340 -10.78 8.18 26.69
C PRO A 340 -11.01 6.80 26.06
N THR A 341 -12.27 6.40 25.89
CA THR A 341 -12.65 5.14 25.20
C THR A 341 -12.11 5.11 23.77
N HIS A 342 -12.22 6.20 23.02
CA HIS A 342 -11.66 6.31 21.67
C HIS A 342 -10.15 6.04 21.67
N TRP A 343 -9.41 6.68 22.57
CA TRP A 343 -7.96 6.55 22.63
C TRP A 343 -7.49 5.18 23.11
N ILE A 344 -8.16 4.62 24.11
CA ILE A 344 -7.83 3.29 24.63
C ILE A 344 -8.06 2.24 23.54
N THR A 345 -9.21 2.27 22.86
CA THR A 345 -9.52 1.32 21.79
C THR A 345 -8.63 1.51 20.56
N TRP A 346 -8.16 2.73 20.28
CA TRP A 346 -7.25 3.00 19.15
C TRP A 346 -5.83 2.47 19.40
N LEU A 347 -5.34 2.59 20.64
CA LEU A 347 -3.96 2.23 20.99
C LEU A 347 -3.79 0.78 21.46
N SER A 348 -4.89 0.08 21.76
CA SER A 348 -4.91 -1.34 22.16
C SER A 348 -4.77 -2.27 20.97
#